data_AF-A0A160T877-F1
#
_entry.id   AF-A0A160T877-F1
#
_cell.length_a   1.000
_cell.length_b   1.000
_cell.length_c   1.000
_cell.angle_alpha   90.00
_cell.angle_beta   90.00
_cell.angle_gamma   90.00
#
_symmetry.space_group_name_H-M   'P 1'
#
loop_
_entity.id
_entity.type
_entity.pdbx_description
1 polymer ?
#
loop_
_entity_poly.entity_id
_entity_poly.type
_entity_poly.pdbx_seq_one_letter_code
_entity_poly.pdbx_strand_id
1 'polypeptide(L)'
;MLKLLSNFPVVDDSPHASSCILFAHGDSVSPHYFVYEVARDFLSAPRTFVVVEILSDLSPWMSQREDVDDVGVFLVSDSDIQLDADEEHLLFCTKLHQVEIISRKATIVDRVYGFSEATKALIQVLSKDNR
;
A
#
# COMPACT_ATOMS: atom_id res chain seq x y z
N MET A 1 12.31 -10.06 10.92
CA MET A 1 11.51 -9.41 11.98
C MET A 1 10.58 -8.39 11.33
N LEU A 2 9.33 -8.32 11.78
CA LEU A 2 8.33 -7.38 11.26
C LEU A 2 8.02 -6.30 12.30
N LYS A 3 7.88 -5.05 11.86
CA LYS A 3 7.49 -3.93 12.71
C LYS A 3 6.35 -3.16 12.06
N LEU A 4 5.17 -3.17 12.69
CA LEU A 4 4.01 -2.40 12.23
C LEU A 4 4.33 -0.89 12.23
N LEU A 5 4.01 -0.22 11.14
CA LEU A 5 4.23 1.20 10.94
C LEU A 5 3.00 2.02 11.35
N SER A 6 3.10 2.74 12.47
CA SER A 6 1.99 3.53 13.03
C SER A 6 1.66 4.80 12.24
N ASN A 7 2.54 5.22 11.33
CA ASN A 7 2.29 6.34 10.43
C ASN A 7 1.38 5.97 9.25
N PHE A 8 1.13 4.68 9.03
CA PHE A 8 0.12 4.21 8.08
C PHE A 8 -1.22 3.98 8.79
N PRO A 9 -2.34 4.45 8.20
CA PRO A 9 -3.68 4.15 8.69
C PRO A 9 -3.93 2.65 8.81
N VAL A 10 -4.74 2.27 9.79
CA VAL A 10 -5.12 0.88 10.03
C VAL A 10 -5.89 0.34 8.82
N VAL A 11 -5.44 -0.78 8.30
CA VAL A 11 -6.07 -1.49 7.17
C VAL A 11 -7.41 -2.08 7.63
N ASP A 12 -8.45 -1.94 6.81
CA ASP A 12 -9.74 -2.62 7.05
C ASP A 12 -9.54 -4.14 6.91
N ASP A 13 -9.78 -4.85 8.01
CA ASP A 13 -9.58 -6.30 8.12
C ASP A 13 -10.87 -7.10 7.84
N SER A 14 -11.94 -6.45 7.39
CA SER A 14 -13.20 -7.11 7.09
C SER A 14 -13.11 -7.99 5.83
N PRO A 15 -13.93 -9.04 5.70
CA PRO A 15 -13.92 -9.95 4.54
C PRO A 15 -14.25 -9.28 3.18
N HIS A 16 -14.76 -8.05 3.21
CA HIS A 16 -15.17 -7.30 2.03
C HIS A 16 -14.28 -6.08 1.77
N ALA A 17 -13.21 -5.94 2.55
CA ALA A 17 -12.20 -4.90 2.36
C ALA A 17 -11.61 -5.00 0.96
N SER A 18 -11.57 -3.87 0.27
CA SER A 18 -11.01 -3.75 -1.06
C SER A 18 -9.58 -3.21 -0.97
N SER A 19 -8.69 -3.81 -1.75
CA SER A 19 -7.35 -3.28 -1.97
C SER A 19 -7.04 -3.39 -3.45
N CYS A 20 -6.34 -2.41 -4.00
CA CYS A 20 -5.85 -2.42 -5.37
C CYS A 20 -4.35 -2.19 -5.35
N ILE A 21 -3.70 -2.94 -6.22
CA ILE A 21 -2.29 -2.84 -6.51
C ILE A 21 -2.19 -2.28 -7.94
N LEU A 22 -1.57 -1.11 -8.12
CA LEU A 22 -1.29 -0.57 -9.44
C LEU A 22 0.18 -0.16 -9.53
N PHE A 23 0.94 -0.87 -10.37
CA PHE A 23 2.36 -0.59 -10.52
C PHE A 23 2.66 0.11 -11.83
N ALA A 24 3.26 1.30 -11.71
CA ALA A 24 3.96 2.01 -12.75
C ALA A 24 5.49 1.81 -12.60
N HIS A 25 6.32 2.47 -13.41
CA HIS A 25 7.70 2.05 -13.71
C HIS A 25 8.70 2.05 -12.53
N GLY A 26 8.37 2.73 -11.42
CA GLY A 26 9.14 2.78 -10.18
C GLY A 26 10.03 4.02 -10.00
N ASP A 27 10.22 4.81 -11.06
CA ASP A 27 11.10 5.98 -11.02
C ASP A 27 10.41 7.26 -10.48
N SER A 28 11.18 8.36 -10.43
CA SER A 28 10.69 9.67 -9.98
C SER A 28 9.59 10.28 -10.85
N VAL A 29 9.34 9.73 -12.05
CA VAL A 29 8.33 10.20 -13.00
C VAL A 29 7.08 9.31 -12.94
N SER A 30 7.25 8.03 -12.63
CA SER A 30 6.21 7.01 -12.67
C SER A 30 6.31 6.08 -11.45
N PRO A 31 5.97 6.56 -10.24
CA PRO A 31 6.13 5.79 -9.02
C PRO A 31 5.14 4.62 -8.93
N HIS A 32 5.41 3.69 -8.01
CA HIS A 32 4.48 2.61 -7.70
C HIS A 32 3.33 3.12 -6.83
N TYR A 33 2.14 2.53 -6.97
CA TYR A 33 0.98 2.87 -6.14
C TYR A 33 0.38 1.65 -5.46
N PHE A 34 0.09 1.80 -4.17
CA PHE A 34 -0.64 0.82 -3.40
C PHE A 34 -1.86 1.47 -2.75
N VAL A 35 -3.04 0.88 -2.93
CA VAL A 35 -4.30 1.43 -2.41
C VAL A 35 -5.02 0.40 -1.58
N TYR A 36 -5.40 0.78 -0.36
CA TYR A 36 -6.11 -0.09 0.57
C TYR A 36 -7.23 0.63 1.28
N GLU A 37 -8.29 -0.12 1.61
CA GLU A 37 -9.42 0.36 2.40
C GLU A 37 -9.04 0.47 3.88
N VAL A 38 -9.54 1.50 4.55
CA VAL A 38 -9.28 1.77 5.98
C VAL A 38 -10.55 1.97 6.79
N ALA A 39 -11.68 2.18 6.12
CA ALA A 39 -12.98 2.31 6.77
C ALA A 39 -14.09 2.15 5.74
N ARG A 40 -15.25 1.67 6.20
CA ARG A 40 -16.49 1.65 5.45
C ARG A 40 -17.66 2.13 6.29
N ASP A 41 -18.54 2.91 5.68
CA ASP A 41 -19.86 3.19 6.24
C ASP A 41 -20.85 2.11 5.74
N PHE A 42 -21.58 1.49 6.68
CA PHE A 42 -22.70 0.54 6.50
C PHE A 42 -22.76 -0.25 5.17
N LEU A 43 -22.31 -1.51 5.22
CA LEU A 43 -22.49 -2.64 4.27
C LEU A 43 -22.18 -2.45 2.77
N SER A 44 -22.10 -1.25 2.19
CA SER A 44 -21.87 -1.09 0.74
C SER A 44 -21.12 0.18 0.32
N ALA A 45 -21.41 1.36 0.90
CA ALA A 45 -20.77 2.64 0.58
C ALA A 45 -21.22 3.77 1.55
N PRO A 46 -20.39 4.81 1.79
CA PRO A 46 -19.11 5.07 1.12
C PRO A 46 -17.91 4.51 1.87
N ARG A 47 -16.89 4.10 1.10
CA ARG A 47 -15.64 3.56 1.63
C ARG A 47 -14.57 4.64 1.66
N THR A 48 -13.59 4.44 2.54
CA THR A 48 -12.40 5.28 2.64
C THR A 48 -11.18 4.47 2.24
N PHE A 49 -10.43 5.00 1.29
CA PHE A 49 -9.18 4.42 0.80
C PHE A 49 -8.00 5.31 1.14
N VAL A 50 -6.85 4.69 1.38
CA VAL A 50 -5.56 5.36 1.45
C VAL A 50 -4.79 5.03 0.19
N VAL A 51 -4.25 6.06 -0.47
CA VAL A 51 -3.39 5.92 -1.65
C VAL A 51 -1.96 6.21 -1.22
N VAL A 52 -1.08 5.24 -1.44
CA VAL A 52 0.34 5.33 -1.12
C VAL A 52 1.12 5.37 -2.42
N GLU A 53 1.96 6.40 -2.57
CA GLU A 53 2.99 6.51 -3.59
C GLU A 53 4.30 5.94 -3.04
N ILE A 54 4.98 5.12 -3.83
CA ILE A 54 6.20 4.41 -3.44
C ILE A 54 7.28 4.64 -4.50
N LEU A 55 8.39 5.25 -4.11
CA LEU A 55 9.57 5.44 -4.94
C LEU A 55 10.48 4.21 -4.81
N SER A 56 10.71 3.51 -5.93
CA SER A 56 11.59 2.34 -5.96
C SER A 56 11.99 1.99 -7.38
N ASP A 57 13.28 1.74 -7.61
CA ASP A 57 13.74 1.21 -8.89
C ASP A 57 13.42 -0.29 -9.06
N LEU A 58 12.85 -0.94 -8.03
CA LEU A 58 12.60 -2.37 -7.97
C LEU A 58 11.11 -2.69 -8.02
N SER A 59 10.77 -3.66 -8.87
CA SER A 59 9.41 -4.16 -8.93
C SER A 59 9.01 -4.85 -7.62
N PRO A 60 7.79 -4.58 -7.13
CA PRO A 60 7.19 -5.28 -5.99
C PRO A 60 6.93 -6.75 -6.29
N TRP A 61 6.87 -7.58 -5.25
CA TRP A 61 6.60 -9.01 -5.36
C TRP A 61 5.56 -9.48 -4.34
N MET A 62 4.92 -10.61 -4.63
CA MET A 62 4.02 -11.25 -3.68
C MET A 62 4.83 -11.88 -2.55
N SER A 63 4.49 -11.56 -1.31
CA SER A 63 5.17 -12.10 -0.14
C SER A 63 4.94 -13.61 -0.02
N GLN A 64 5.96 -14.32 0.44
CA GLN A 64 5.90 -15.75 0.80
C GLN A 64 5.92 -15.96 2.32
N ARG A 65 5.76 -14.88 3.11
CA ARG A 65 5.78 -14.95 4.57
C ARG A 65 4.51 -15.64 5.08
N GLU A 66 4.70 -16.68 5.89
CA GLU A 66 3.61 -17.42 6.53
C GLU A 66 3.32 -16.91 7.96
N ASP A 67 4.21 -16.09 8.52
CA ASP A 67 4.19 -15.61 9.90
C ASP A 67 3.46 -14.27 10.10
N VAL A 68 2.57 -13.90 9.17
CA VAL A 68 1.86 -12.61 9.16
C VAL A 68 0.37 -12.82 9.38
N ASP A 69 -0.05 -12.79 10.64
CA ASP A 69 -1.46 -12.91 11.03
C ASP A 69 -2.22 -11.58 10.99
N ASP A 70 -1.50 -10.45 11.06
CA ASP A 70 -2.04 -9.10 11.16
C ASP A 70 -2.08 -8.37 9.80
N VAL A 71 -3.09 -7.52 9.60
CA VAL A 71 -3.13 -6.57 8.48
C VAL A 71 -2.45 -5.26 8.84
N GLY A 72 -1.82 -4.61 7.87
CA GLY A 72 -1.09 -3.37 8.09
C GLY A 72 0.03 -3.14 7.08
N VAL A 73 0.76 -2.05 7.29
CA VAL A 73 2.03 -1.80 6.60
C VAL A 73 3.16 -2.04 7.61
N PHE A 74 4.10 -2.90 7.25
CA PHE A 74 5.17 -3.33 8.12
C PHE A 74 6.53 -2.98 7.52
N LEU A 75 7.45 -2.53 8.38
CA LEU A 75 8.87 -2.56 8.07
C LEU A 75 9.37 -3.99 8.26
N VAL A 76 10.05 -4.49 7.25
CA VAL A 76 10.63 -5.83 7.22
C VAL A 76 12.12 -5.71 7.46
N SER A 77 12.60 -6.38 8.50
CA SER A 77 14.03 -6.59 8.73
C SER A 77 14.37 -8.02 8.34
N ASP A 78 14.94 -8.19 7.16
CA ASP A 78 15.38 -9.46 6.59
C ASP A 78 16.90 -9.42 6.42
N SER A 79 17.61 -10.36 7.04
CA SER A 79 19.08 -10.42 6.96
C SER A 79 19.58 -10.84 5.58
N ASP A 80 18.73 -11.47 4.77
CA ASP A 80 19.10 -12.01 3.46
C ASP A 80 18.94 -10.95 2.35
N ILE A 81 18.32 -9.81 2.65
CA ILE A 81 18.12 -8.69 1.73
C ILE A 81 19.10 -7.57 2.10
N GLN A 82 19.97 -7.23 1.15
CA GLN A 82 20.83 -6.06 1.27
C GLN A 82 20.06 -4.81 0.81
N LEU A 83 19.97 -3.82 1.70
CA LEU A 83 19.33 -2.54 1.44
C LEU A 83 20.40 -1.45 1.35
N ASP A 84 20.21 -0.51 0.43
CA ASP A 84 20.98 0.74 0.41
C ASP A 84 20.62 1.63 1.61
N ALA A 85 21.44 2.65 1.88
CA ALA A 85 21.32 3.48 3.09
C ALA A 85 20.00 4.28 3.19
N ASP A 86 19.32 4.51 2.07
CA ASP A 86 18.04 5.20 1.96
C ASP A 86 16.87 4.24 1.65
N GLU A 87 17.10 2.94 1.65
CA GLU A 87 16.08 1.94 1.34
C GLU A 87 15.46 1.31 2.60
N GLU A 88 14.17 1.07 2.50
CA GLU A 88 13.37 0.35 3.48
C GLU A 88 12.62 -0.77 2.78
N HIS A 89 12.64 -1.96 3.37
CA HIS A 89 11.83 -3.08 2.92
C HIS A 89 10.45 -3.02 3.57
N LEU A 90 9.41 -2.80 2.78
CA LEU A 90 8.04 -2.68 3.23
C LEU A 90 7.22 -3.89 2.84
N LEU A 91 6.37 -4.34 3.76
CA LEU A 91 5.31 -5.32 3.54
C LEU A 91 3.96 -4.63 3.69
N PHE A 92 3.18 -4.63 2.63
CA PHE A 92 1.77 -4.26 2.63
C PHE A 92 0.94 -5.53 2.80
N CYS A 93 0.37 -5.72 3.98
CA CYS A 93 -0.50 -6.85 4.31
C CYS A 93 -1.95 -6.38 4.40
N THR A 94 -2.79 -6.86 3.48
CA THR A 94 -4.24 -6.72 3.54
C THR A 94 -4.88 -8.09 3.68
N LYS A 95 -6.20 -8.16 3.87
CA LYS A 95 -6.90 -9.45 3.89
C LYS A 95 -6.77 -10.26 2.60
N LEU A 96 -6.53 -9.58 1.47
CA LEU A 96 -6.52 -10.22 0.15
C LEU A 96 -5.10 -10.39 -0.41
N HIS A 97 -4.15 -9.56 0.01
CA HIS A 97 -2.82 -9.52 -0.60
C HIS A 97 -1.74 -9.27 0.45
N GLN A 98 -0.62 -9.96 0.29
CA GLN A 98 0.64 -9.63 0.96
C GLN A 98 1.66 -9.27 -0.10
N VAL A 99 2.12 -8.02 -0.09
CA VAL A 99 3.00 -7.49 -1.13
C VAL A 99 4.22 -6.87 -0.48
N GLU A 100 5.40 -7.26 -0.93
CA GLU A 100 6.67 -6.71 -0.49
C GLU A 100 7.27 -5.82 -1.58
N ILE A 101 7.97 -4.77 -1.14
CA ILE A 101 8.70 -3.84 -1.99
C ILE A 101 9.87 -3.23 -1.21
N ILE A 102 11.03 -3.15 -1.85
CA ILE A 102 12.13 -2.29 -1.38
C ILE A 102 11.80 -0.89 -1.84
N SER A 103 11.77 0.09 -0.95
CA SER A 103 11.38 1.45 -1.26
C SER A 103 12.40 2.45 -0.73
N ARG A 104 12.70 3.50 -1.50
CA ARG A 104 13.43 4.66 -0.98
C ARG A 104 12.52 5.60 -0.19
N LYS A 105 11.24 5.61 -0.55
CA LYS A 105 10.23 6.44 0.10
C LYS A 105 8.84 5.88 -0.15
N ALA A 106 8.03 5.82 0.89
CA ALA A 106 6.59 5.56 0.78
C ALA A 106 5.81 6.72 1.43
N THR A 107 4.91 7.35 0.67
CA THR A 107 4.16 8.53 1.10
C THR A 107 2.68 8.31 0.90
N ILE A 108 1.88 8.62 1.92
CA ILE A 108 0.42 8.71 1.76
C ILE A 108 0.12 10.01 1.02
N VAL A 109 -0.32 9.91 -0.23
CA VAL A 109 -0.57 11.07 -1.09
C VAL A 109 -2.01 11.56 -0.99
N ASP A 110 -2.96 10.67 -0.69
CA ASP A 110 -4.35 11.06 -0.46
C ASP A 110 -5.09 10.04 0.43
N ARG A 111 -6.13 10.53 1.11
CA ARG A 111 -7.13 9.71 1.79
C ARG A 111 -8.49 10.02 1.17
N VAL A 112 -8.97 9.09 0.38
CA VAL A 112 -10.09 9.32 -0.53
C VAL A 112 -11.36 8.67 0.02
N TYR A 113 -12.40 9.47 0.22
CA TYR A 113 -13.73 9.02 0.63
C TYR A 113 -14.71 9.03 -0.54
N GLY A 114 -15.72 8.16 -0.53
CA GLY A 114 -16.83 8.24 -1.48
C GLY A 114 -16.84 7.18 -2.57
N PHE A 115 -15.83 6.31 -2.62
CA PHE A 115 -15.66 5.35 -3.72
C PHE A 115 -16.11 3.94 -3.35
N SER A 116 -16.52 3.17 -4.37
CA SER A 116 -16.96 1.78 -4.22
C SER A 116 -15.81 0.78 -4.23
N GLU A 117 -14.66 1.16 -4.78
CA GLU A 117 -13.50 0.29 -5.00
C GLU A 117 -12.20 1.09 -5.08
N ALA A 118 -11.09 0.45 -4.71
CA ALA A 118 -9.77 1.06 -4.62
C ALA A 118 -9.27 1.64 -5.95
N THR A 119 -9.57 1.01 -7.09
CA THR A 119 -9.17 1.50 -8.42
C THR A 119 -9.73 2.89 -8.73
N LYS A 120 -10.99 3.17 -8.35
CA LYS A 120 -11.58 4.50 -8.56
C LYS A 120 -10.92 5.56 -7.69
N ALA A 121 -10.56 5.22 -6.45
CA ALA A 121 -9.80 6.11 -5.58
C ALA A 121 -8.43 6.45 -6.18
N LEU A 122 -7.75 5.46 -6.77
CA LEU A 122 -6.47 5.68 -7.45
C LEU A 122 -6.60 6.61 -8.66
N ILE A 123 -7.56 6.34 -9.55
CA ILE A 123 -7.81 7.18 -10.74
C ILE A 123 -8.08 8.63 -10.34
N GLN A 124 -8.81 8.85 -9.24
CA GLN A 124 -9.06 10.20 -8.72
C GLN A 124 -7.76 10.92 -8.32
N VAL A 125 -6.80 10.23 -7.70
CA VAL A 125 -5.49 10.83 -7.35
C VAL A 125 -4.69 11.13 -8.61
N LEU A 126 -4.52 10.14 -9.48
CA LEU A 126 -3.74 10.29 -10.72
C LEU A 126 -4.31 11.35 -11.69
N SER A 127 -5.61 11.59 -11.64
CA SER A 127 -6.26 12.64 -12.44
C SER A 127 -6.10 14.06 -11.86
N LYS A 128 -5.78 14.20 -10.57
CA LYS A 128 -5.43 15.49 -9.96
C LYS A 128 -4.03 15.93 -10.36
N ASP A 129 -3.08 15.00 -10.41
CA ASP A 129 -1.67 15.29 -10.72
C ASP A 129 -1.42 15.67 -12.20
N ASN A 130 -2.40 15.43 -13.07
CA ASN A 130 -2.39 15.84 -14.48
C ASN A 130 -2.97 17.26 -14.73
N ARG A 131 -3.15 18.08 -13.69
CA ARG A 131 -3.62 19.49 -13.78
C ARG A 131 -2.57 20.45 -13.26
#